data_AF-A0A9Q4CWF8-F1
#
_entry.id   AF-A0A9Q4CWF8-F1
#
_cell.length_a   1.000
_cell.length_b   1.000
_cell.length_c   1.000
_cell.angle_alpha   90.00
_cell.angle_beta   90.00
_cell.angle_gamma   90.00
#
_symmetry.space_group_name_H-M   'P 1'
#
loop_
_entity.id
_entity.type
_entity.pdbx_description
1 polymer ?
#
loop_
_entity_poly.entity_id
_entity_poly.type
_entity_poly.pdbx_seq_one_letter_code
_entity_poly.pdbx_strand_id
1 'polypeptide(L)'
;MNRAALLLLFLVFSGETAFLLKRLFAFHAAPLYTRFDTLLLVSWLVLLVTLVVDAFFRVGLLVFFANVIAFGFVVFDSFAPLEVGETVHEQADLLLLHVGFAVLGYVCFTLAFAFAGMYLLQNMLLLQKRWNRWYLGLPSLADLERFSHRSTLIGFPLLMVSMVLGFVWGRLVYHHWIWLDVKPILTFLNWVCYGVYLWLYHSSSWSRSNLMKWNVACFVFLLVNFFVGSDFSTYHPWTSTGILG
;
A
#
# COMPACT_ATOMS: atom_id res chain seq x y z
N MET A 1 -1.93 -12.05 -23.62
CA MET A 1 -2.61 -11.81 -22.33
C MET A 1 -2.91 -13.16 -21.69
N ASN A 2 -2.38 -13.46 -20.51
CA ASN A 2 -2.58 -14.76 -19.87
C ASN A 2 -4.01 -14.80 -19.27
N ARG A 3 -4.96 -15.42 -19.98
CA ARG A 3 -6.39 -15.44 -19.58
C ARG A 3 -6.57 -15.95 -18.14
N ALA A 4 -5.71 -16.85 -17.70
CA ALA A 4 -5.70 -17.37 -16.33
C ALA A 4 -5.43 -16.29 -15.27
N ALA A 5 -4.50 -15.36 -15.51
CA ALA A 5 -4.17 -14.29 -14.56
C ALA A 5 -5.31 -13.28 -14.40
N LEU A 6 -6.01 -12.97 -15.50
CA LEU A 6 -7.17 -12.08 -15.49
C LEU A 6 -8.38 -12.74 -14.82
N LEU A 7 -8.63 -14.03 -15.09
CA LEU A 7 -9.67 -14.80 -14.42
C LEU A 7 -9.43 -14.89 -12.91
N LEU A 8 -8.19 -15.17 -12.51
CA LEU A 8 -7.82 -15.21 -11.10
C LEU A 8 -8.02 -13.84 -10.45
N LEU A 9 -7.60 -12.76 -11.11
CA LEU A 9 -7.81 -11.41 -10.61
C LEU A 9 -9.31 -11.12 -10.39
N PHE A 10 -10.15 -11.42 -11.39
CA PHE A 10 -11.59 -11.17 -11.30
C PHE A 10 -12.24 -12.00 -10.19
N LEU A 11 -11.79 -13.24 -10.00
CA LEU A 11 -12.27 -14.12 -8.93
C LEU A 11 -11.91 -13.56 -7.55
N VAL A 12 -10.64 -13.17 -7.35
CA VAL A 12 -10.18 -12.58 -6.09
C VAL A 12 -10.91 -11.27 -5.83
N PHE A 13 -10.98 -10.37 -6.81
CA PHE A 13 -11.68 -9.10 -6.70
C PHE A 13 -13.17 -9.28 -6.34
N SER A 14 -13.85 -10.24 -6.96
CA SER A 14 -15.25 -10.55 -6.66
C SER A 14 -15.42 -11.10 -5.24
N GLY A 15 -14.49 -11.96 -4.80
CA GLY A 15 -14.46 -12.51 -3.46
C GLY A 15 -14.27 -11.44 -2.38
N GLU A 16 -13.28 -10.56 -2.56
CA GLU A 16 -13.03 -9.43 -1.66
C GLU A 16 -14.20 -8.45 -1.64
N THR A 17 -14.81 -8.16 -2.80
CA THR A 17 -16.00 -7.31 -2.89
C THR A 17 -17.15 -7.90 -2.07
N ALA A 18 -17.43 -9.20 -2.22
CA ALA A 18 -18.48 -9.86 -1.47
C ALA A 18 -18.21 -9.86 0.03
N PHE A 19 -16.94 -10.00 0.44
CA PHE A 19 -16.55 -9.96 1.85
C PHE A 19 -16.70 -8.56 2.46
N LEU A 20 -16.26 -7.51 1.75
CA LEU A 20 -16.45 -6.12 2.15
C LEU A 20 -17.93 -5.76 2.28
N LEU A 21 -18.76 -6.17 1.32
CA LEU A 21 -20.21 -5.95 1.39
C LEU A 21 -20.82 -6.65 2.61
N LYS A 22 -20.45 -7.91 2.89
CA LYS A 22 -20.91 -8.61 4.09
C LYS A 22 -20.55 -7.87 5.37
N ARG A 23 -19.32 -7.35 5.48
CA ARG A 23 -18.91 -6.54 6.65
C ARG A 23 -19.68 -5.22 6.73
N LEU A 24 -19.86 -4.53 5.62
CA LEU A 24 -20.63 -3.27 5.58
C LEU A 24 -22.06 -3.47 6.08
N PHE A 25 -22.74 -4.54 5.62
CA PHE A 25 -24.10 -4.86 6.06
C PHE A 25 -24.16 -5.40 7.49
N ALA A 26 -23.14 -6.14 7.95
CA ALA A 26 -23.11 -6.67 9.31
C ALA A 26 -22.88 -5.58 10.37
N PHE A 27 -21.94 -4.66 10.12
CA PHE A 27 -21.50 -3.67 11.11
C PHE A 27 -22.13 -2.29 10.92
N HIS A 28 -22.89 -2.04 9.83
CA HIS A 28 -23.47 -0.72 9.48
C HIS A 28 -22.46 0.43 9.51
N ALA A 29 -21.18 0.11 9.35
CA ALA A 29 -20.05 1.01 9.48
C ALA A 29 -19.05 0.71 8.38
N ALA A 30 -18.28 1.72 7.97
CA ALA A 30 -17.26 1.54 6.94
C ALA A 30 -16.20 0.52 7.40
N PRO A 31 -15.80 -0.46 6.58
CA PRO A 31 -14.79 -1.45 6.93
C PRO A 31 -13.40 -0.80 6.94
N LEU A 32 -13.11 0.00 7.96
CA LEU A 32 -11.90 0.81 8.10
C LEU A 32 -11.31 0.77 9.51
N TYR A 33 -11.99 0.12 10.45
CA TYR A 33 -11.68 0.20 11.87
C TYR A 33 -10.74 -0.89 12.36
N THR A 34 -10.59 -1.99 11.60
CA THR A 34 -9.64 -3.07 11.93
C THR A 34 -8.45 -3.11 10.98
N ARG A 35 -7.31 -3.67 11.42
CA ARG A 35 -6.15 -3.90 10.53
C ARG A 35 -6.57 -4.70 9.30
N PHE A 36 -7.29 -5.80 9.54
CA PHE A 36 -7.89 -6.63 8.50
C PHE A 36 -8.69 -5.81 7.48
N ASP A 37 -9.56 -4.92 7.97
CA ASP A 37 -10.41 -4.08 7.13
C ASP A 37 -9.60 -3.17 6.21
N THR A 38 -8.57 -2.53 6.78
CA THR A 38 -7.70 -1.63 6.01
C THR A 38 -6.88 -2.39 4.97
N LEU A 39 -6.35 -3.57 5.30
CA LEU A 39 -5.61 -4.41 4.35
C LEU A 39 -6.51 -4.92 3.23
N LEU A 40 -7.71 -5.39 3.58
CA LEU A 40 -8.70 -5.85 2.60
C LEU A 40 -9.10 -4.72 1.66
N LEU A 41 -9.32 -3.51 2.18
CA LEU A 41 -9.66 -2.36 1.35
C LEU A 41 -8.50 -1.92 0.45
N VAL A 42 -7.26 -1.92 0.96
CA VAL A 42 -6.07 -1.64 0.14
C VAL A 42 -5.93 -2.67 -0.98
N SER A 43 -6.06 -3.96 -0.66
CA SER A 43 -6.05 -5.05 -1.63
C SER A 43 -7.11 -4.82 -2.72
N TRP A 44 -8.35 -4.59 -2.31
CA TRP A 44 -9.47 -4.37 -3.20
C TRP A 44 -9.25 -3.16 -4.13
N LEU A 45 -8.74 -2.05 -3.61
CA LEU A 45 -8.43 -0.86 -4.40
C LEU A 45 -7.26 -1.10 -5.38
N VAL A 46 -6.22 -1.82 -4.97
CA VAL A 46 -5.10 -2.18 -5.86
C VAL A 46 -5.61 -3.07 -7.00
N LEU A 47 -6.47 -4.05 -6.71
CA LEU A 47 -7.09 -4.89 -7.75
C LEU A 47 -8.01 -4.08 -8.67
N LEU A 48 -8.82 -3.17 -8.12
CA LEU A 48 -9.68 -2.26 -8.90
C LEU A 48 -8.85 -1.39 -9.84
N VAL A 49 -7.82 -0.71 -9.35
CA VAL A 49 -6.95 0.13 -10.18
C VAL A 49 -6.24 -0.72 -11.22
N THR A 50 -5.81 -1.93 -10.86
CA THR A 50 -5.16 -2.83 -11.81
C THR A 50 -6.10 -3.29 -12.92
N LEU A 51 -7.38 -3.56 -12.62
CA LEU A 51 -8.40 -3.84 -13.64
C LEU A 51 -8.59 -2.67 -14.59
N VAL A 52 -8.70 -1.46 -14.03
CA VAL A 52 -8.86 -0.24 -14.82
C VAL A 52 -7.65 -0.03 -15.72
N VAL A 53 -6.42 -0.15 -15.19
CA VAL A 53 -5.19 0.02 -15.95
C VAL A 53 -5.04 -1.09 -17.02
N ASP A 54 -5.37 -2.35 -16.70
CA ASP A 54 -5.32 -3.44 -17.68
C ASP A 54 -6.34 -3.25 -18.81
N ALA A 55 -7.52 -2.72 -18.50
CA ALA A 55 -8.54 -2.42 -19.51
C ALA A 55 -8.04 -1.39 -20.55
N PHE A 56 -7.23 -0.42 -20.14
CA PHE A 56 -6.70 0.62 -21.04
C PHE A 56 -5.34 0.27 -21.67
N PHE A 57 -4.43 -0.33 -20.90
CA PHE A 57 -3.03 -0.50 -21.28
C PHE A 57 -2.61 -1.98 -21.50
N ARG A 58 -3.49 -2.94 -21.19
CA ARG A 58 -3.28 -4.41 -21.37
C ARG A 58 -1.97 -4.93 -20.76
N VAL A 59 -1.62 -4.41 -19.58
CA VAL A 59 -0.36 -4.70 -18.88
C VAL A 59 -0.51 -5.97 -18.04
N GLY A 60 -0.44 -7.13 -18.69
CA GLY A 60 -0.66 -8.41 -18.02
C GLY A 60 0.33 -8.74 -16.88
N LEU A 61 1.51 -8.10 -16.84
CA LEU A 61 2.45 -8.27 -15.71
C LEU A 61 2.02 -7.48 -14.47
N LEU A 62 1.34 -6.34 -14.63
CA LEU A 62 0.80 -5.56 -13.52
C LEU A 62 -0.27 -6.38 -12.77
N VAL A 63 -1.13 -7.07 -13.52
CA VAL A 63 -2.12 -8.03 -13.00
C VAL A 63 -1.46 -9.11 -12.14
N PHE A 64 -0.30 -9.64 -12.55
CA PHE A 64 0.42 -10.63 -11.75
C PHE A 64 0.95 -10.04 -10.44
N PHE A 65 1.64 -8.89 -10.48
CA PHE A 65 2.15 -8.24 -9.27
C PHE A 65 1.02 -7.87 -8.30
N ALA A 66 -0.09 -7.32 -8.81
CA ALA A 66 -1.25 -6.97 -8.00
C ALA A 66 -1.84 -8.19 -7.28
N ASN A 67 -2.01 -9.32 -7.98
CA ASN A 67 -2.50 -10.56 -7.35
C ASN A 67 -1.54 -11.09 -6.28
N VAL A 68 -0.22 -11.06 -6.52
CA VAL A 68 0.77 -11.52 -5.53
C VAL A 68 0.73 -10.65 -4.27
N ILE A 69 0.61 -9.33 -4.43
CA ILE A 69 0.54 -8.39 -3.31
C ILE A 69 -0.77 -8.57 -2.54
N ALA A 70 -1.90 -8.61 -3.25
CA ALA A 70 -3.24 -8.85 -2.68
C ALA A 70 -3.30 -10.16 -1.89
N PHE A 71 -2.83 -11.25 -2.50
CA PHE A 71 -2.77 -12.56 -1.85
C PHE A 71 -1.84 -12.55 -0.64
N GLY A 72 -0.68 -11.88 -0.73
CA GLY A 72 0.24 -11.71 0.39
C GLY A 72 -0.39 -11.04 1.60
N PHE A 73 -1.20 -9.99 1.38
CA PHE A 73 -1.93 -9.31 2.45
C PHE A 73 -2.97 -10.22 3.11
N VAL A 74 -3.79 -10.93 2.31
CA VAL A 74 -4.82 -11.83 2.84
C VAL A 74 -4.20 -13.01 3.62
N VAL A 75 -3.11 -13.60 3.11
CA VAL A 75 -2.45 -14.73 3.78
C VAL A 75 -1.80 -14.30 5.09
N PHE A 76 -1.05 -13.19 5.09
CA PHE A 76 -0.38 -12.72 6.30
C PHE A 76 -1.40 -12.47 7.43
N ASP A 77 -2.53 -11.85 7.08
CA ASP A 77 -3.57 -11.49 8.04
C ASP A 77 -4.43 -12.70 8.47
N SER A 78 -4.52 -13.75 7.66
CA SER A 78 -5.20 -15.01 8.05
C SER A 78 -4.54 -15.74 9.23
N PHE A 79 -3.29 -15.40 9.54
CA PHE A 79 -2.56 -15.89 10.71
C PHE A 79 -2.56 -14.90 11.88
N ALA A 80 -3.08 -13.68 11.70
CA ALA A 80 -3.19 -12.70 12.77
C ALA A 80 -4.38 -13.05 13.69
N PRO A 81 -4.26 -12.86 15.02
CA PRO A 81 -5.40 -13.02 15.93
C PRO A 81 -6.57 -12.14 15.50
N LEU A 82 -7.80 -12.65 15.64
CA LEU A 82 -9.00 -11.85 15.42
C LEU A 82 -9.04 -10.71 16.42
N GLU A 83 -8.69 -9.52 15.95
CA GLU A 83 -8.74 -8.32 16.75
C GLU A 83 -10.12 -7.70 16.71
N VAL A 84 -10.86 -7.90 17.80
CA VAL A 84 -12.05 -7.11 18.11
C VAL A 84 -11.57 -5.83 18.77
N GLY A 85 -11.07 -4.88 17.97
CA GLY A 85 -10.69 -3.57 18.48
C GLY A 85 -11.92 -2.83 18.99
N GLU A 86 -11.86 -2.26 20.20
CA GLU A 86 -12.86 -1.30 20.66
C GLU A 86 -12.95 -0.17 19.63
N THR A 87 -14.11 -0.02 19.01
CA THR A 87 -14.38 1.07 18.08
C THR A 87 -14.42 2.37 18.86
N VAL A 88 -13.29 3.07 18.93
CA VAL A 88 -13.24 4.43 19.48
C VAL A 88 -14.07 5.31 18.54
N HIS A 89 -15.31 5.56 18.92
CA HIS A 89 -16.26 6.39 18.17
C HIS A 89 -15.99 7.89 18.32
N GLU A 90 -15.01 8.28 19.13
CA GLU A 90 -14.66 9.68 19.32
C GLU A 90 -14.01 10.25 18.06
N GLN A 91 -14.65 11.27 17.49
CA GLN A 91 -14.22 11.94 16.26
C GLN A 91 -14.08 10.99 15.05
N ALA A 92 -15.04 10.08 14.91
CA ALA A 92 -15.09 9.09 13.84
C ALA A 92 -14.90 9.68 12.43
N ASP A 93 -15.36 10.91 12.17
CA ASP A 93 -15.19 11.57 10.87
C ASP A 93 -13.73 11.92 10.56
N LEU A 94 -12.97 12.39 11.55
CA LEU A 94 -11.54 12.69 11.39
C LEU A 94 -10.72 11.41 11.25
N LEU A 95 -11.06 10.37 12.01
CA LEU A 95 -10.44 9.05 11.88
C LEU A 95 -10.72 8.46 10.49
N LEU A 96 -11.96 8.56 10.00
CA LEU A 96 -12.36 8.10 8.68
C LEU A 96 -11.55 8.79 7.58
N LEU A 97 -11.42 10.13 7.65
CA LEU A 97 -10.61 10.89 6.70
C LEU A 97 -9.12 10.50 6.80
N HIS A 98 -8.57 10.40 8.02
CA HIS A 98 -7.18 9.98 8.25
C HIS A 98 -6.87 8.64 7.57
N VAL A 99 -7.68 7.62 7.84
CA VAL A 99 -7.51 6.27 7.30
C VAL A 99 -7.76 6.26 5.80
N GLY A 100 -8.76 6.99 5.31
CA GLY A 100 -9.05 7.12 3.88
C GLY A 100 -7.87 7.68 3.08
N PHE A 101 -7.27 8.78 3.54
CA PHE A 101 -6.06 9.34 2.92
C PHE A 101 -4.85 8.40 3.03
N ALA A 102 -4.70 7.67 4.15
CA ALA A 102 -3.63 6.68 4.31
C ALA A 102 -3.74 5.57 3.26
N VAL A 103 -4.94 4.99 3.13
CA VAL A 103 -5.26 3.91 2.20
C VAL A 103 -5.00 4.35 0.76
N LEU A 104 -5.48 5.54 0.36
CA LEU A 104 -5.22 6.07 -0.98
C LEU A 104 -3.71 6.27 -1.24
N GLY A 105 -2.96 6.75 -0.24
CA GLY A 105 -1.50 6.84 -0.31
C GLY A 105 -0.84 5.48 -0.51
N TYR A 106 -1.24 4.47 0.26
CA TYR A 106 -0.70 3.11 0.16
C TYR A 106 -0.99 2.46 -1.19
N VAL A 107 -2.18 2.65 -1.76
CA VAL A 107 -2.51 2.20 -3.12
C VAL A 107 -1.56 2.84 -4.14
N CYS A 108 -1.32 4.16 -4.05
CA CYS A 108 -0.40 4.86 -4.93
C CYS A 108 1.05 4.35 -4.80
N PHE A 109 1.54 4.13 -3.58
CA PHE A 109 2.89 3.58 -3.37
C PHE A 109 3.03 2.13 -3.81
N THR A 110 1.98 1.33 -3.68
CA THR A 110 1.94 -0.06 -4.16
C THR A 110 2.04 -0.11 -5.68
N LEU A 111 1.31 0.77 -6.37
CA LEU A 111 1.42 0.91 -7.83
C LEU A 111 2.81 1.39 -8.24
N ALA A 112 3.37 2.36 -7.52
CA ALA A 112 4.74 2.81 -7.77
C ALA A 112 5.75 1.66 -7.66
N PHE A 113 5.65 0.86 -6.59
CA PHE A 113 6.46 -0.34 -6.38
C PHE A 113 6.29 -1.35 -7.52
N ALA A 114 5.05 -1.62 -7.95
CA ALA A 114 4.79 -2.56 -9.03
C ALA A 114 5.46 -2.11 -10.34
N PHE A 115 5.31 -0.83 -10.71
CA PHE A 115 5.97 -0.28 -11.90
C PHE A 115 7.51 -0.26 -11.78
N ALA A 116 8.05 0.07 -10.61
CA ALA A 116 9.49 0.02 -10.34
C ALA A 116 10.05 -1.41 -10.44
N GLY A 117 9.33 -2.40 -9.90
CA GLY A 117 9.68 -3.82 -10.01
C GLY A 117 9.67 -4.31 -11.47
N MET A 118 8.64 -3.93 -12.23
CA MET A 118 8.58 -4.22 -13.67
C MET A 118 9.75 -3.57 -14.44
N TYR A 119 10.10 -2.32 -14.12
CA TYR A 119 11.24 -1.63 -14.71
C TYR A 119 12.53 -2.40 -14.46
N LEU A 120 12.78 -2.83 -13.22
CA LEU A 120 14.01 -3.54 -12.85
C LEU A 120 14.09 -4.90 -13.54
N LEU A 121 12.97 -5.62 -13.61
CA LEU A 121 12.89 -6.88 -14.34
C LEU A 121 13.20 -6.69 -15.84
N GLN A 122 12.57 -5.69 -16.47
CA GLN A 122 12.79 -5.38 -17.89
C GLN A 122 14.25 -4.96 -18.15
N ASN A 123 14.82 -4.11 -17.30
CA ASN A 123 16.21 -3.67 -17.38
C ASN A 123 17.19 -4.86 -17.22
N MET A 124 16.91 -5.79 -16.31
CA MET A 124 17.72 -7.00 -16.15
C MET A 124 17.67 -7.90 -17.39
N LEU A 125 16.48 -8.10 -17.97
CA LEU A 125 16.30 -8.93 -19.16
C LEU A 125 17.02 -8.35 -20.40
N LEU A 126 17.04 -7.03 -20.54
CA LEU A 126 17.82 -6.33 -21.59
C LEU A 126 19.31 -6.58 -21.46
N LEU A 127 19.85 -6.41 -20.25
CA LEU A 127 21.27 -6.61 -19.99
C LEU A 127 21.70 -8.06 -20.26
N GLN A 128 20.83 -9.03 -19.98
CA GLN A 128 21.06 -10.45 -20.24
C GLN A 128 20.81 -10.87 -21.69
N LYS A 129 20.40 -9.95 -22.58
CA LYS A 129 20.00 -10.21 -23.98
C LYS A 129 18.96 -11.32 -24.13
N ARG A 130 18.16 -11.58 -23.10
CA ARG A 130 17.13 -12.63 -23.10
C ARG A 130 15.82 -12.07 -23.65
N TRP A 131 15.67 -12.12 -24.97
CA TRP A 131 14.45 -11.76 -25.68
C TRP A 131 13.39 -12.87 -25.54
N ASN A 132 12.80 -12.98 -24.36
CA ASN A 132 11.72 -13.93 -24.09
C ASN A 132 10.34 -13.33 -24.45
N ARG A 133 9.32 -14.19 -24.67
CA ARG A 133 7.94 -13.77 -24.99
C ARG A 133 7.31 -12.79 -23.98
N TRP A 134 7.81 -12.77 -22.73
CA TRP A 134 7.40 -11.83 -21.68
C TRP A 134 7.71 -10.36 -22.02
N TYR A 135 8.66 -10.12 -22.94
CA TYR A 135 9.08 -8.81 -23.39
C TYR A 135 8.05 -8.12 -24.31
N LEU A 136 7.18 -8.90 -24.98
CA LEU A 136 6.26 -8.41 -26.02
C LEU A 136 5.01 -7.69 -25.48
N GLY A 137 4.82 -7.62 -24.16
CA GLY A 137 3.63 -7.01 -23.54
C GLY A 137 3.93 -6.00 -22.44
N LEU A 138 5.19 -5.59 -22.28
CA LEU A 138 5.56 -4.60 -21.28
C LEU A 138 5.61 -3.19 -21.89
N PRO A 139 5.14 -2.15 -21.16
CA PRO A 139 5.42 -0.77 -21.51
C PRO A 139 6.92 -0.51 -21.66
N SER A 140 7.29 0.61 -22.28
CA SER A 140 8.70 0.97 -22.38
C SER A 140 9.29 1.26 -20.99
N LEU A 141 10.62 1.11 -20.83
CA LEU A 141 11.31 1.47 -19.59
C LEU A 141 10.99 2.91 -19.15
N ALA A 142 10.89 3.83 -20.11
CA ALA A 142 10.54 5.22 -19.84
C ALA A 142 9.11 5.37 -19.33
N ASP A 143 8.16 4.58 -19.83
CA ASP A 143 6.78 4.60 -19.35
C ASP A 143 6.67 4.02 -17.94
N LEU A 144 7.34 2.89 -17.66
CA LEU A 144 7.35 2.30 -16.31
C LEU A 144 7.96 3.25 -15.28
N GLU A 145 9.06 3.91 -15.64
CA GLU A 145 9.67 4.95 -14.82
C GLU A 145 8.68 6.11 -14.56
N ARG A 146 8.02 6.61 -15.61
CA ARG A 146 7.04 7.71 -15.51
C ARG A 146 5.83 7.33 -14.66
N PHE A 147 5.30 6.13 -14.82
CA PHE A 147 4.17 5.64 -14.03
C PHE A 147 4.55 5.45 -12.56
N SER A 148 5.74 4.89 -12.28
CA SER A 148 6.27 4.78 -10.93
C SER A 148 6.41 6.16 -10.26
N HIS A 149 7.02 7.11 -10.96
CA HIS A 149 7.22 8.47 -10.45
C HIS A 149 5.89 9.18 -10.22
N ARG A 150 4.96 9.15 -11.18
CA ARG A 150 3.63 9.79 -11.05
C ARG A 150 2.83 9.21 -9.90
N SER A 151 2.84 7.88 -9.75
CA SER A 151 2.15 7.22 -8.63
C SER A 151 2.75 7.66 -7.29
N THR A 152 4.08 7.75 -7.20
CA THR A 152 4.78 8.25 -5.99
C THR A 152 4.45 9.72 -5.71
N LEU A 153 4.41 10.55 -6.75
CA LEU A 153 4.12 11.98 -6.66
C LEU A 153 2.70 12.24 -6.13
N ILE A 154 1.73 11.38 -6.47
CA ILE A 154 0.35 11.44 -5.96
C ILE A 154 0.26 10.88 -4.53
N GLY A 155 0.93 9.75 -4.25
CA GLY A 155 0.92 9.13 -2.92
C GLY A 155 1.56 9.99 -1.82
N PHE A 156 2.60 10.74 -2.17
CA PHE A 156 3.36 11.58 -1.23
C PHE A 156 2.52 12.64 -0.48
N PRO A 157 1.74 13.51 -1.14
CA PRO A 157 0.87 14.46 -0.45
C PRO A 157 -0.30 13.77 0.26
N LEU A 158 -0.84 12.66 -0.27
CA LEU A 158 -1.91 11.91 0.40
C LEU A 158 -1.46 11.39 1.76
N LEU A 159 -0.23 10.83 1.83
CA LEU A 159 0.34 10.38 3.09
C LEU A 159 0.59 11.54 4.07
N MET A 160 1.01 12.71 3.57
CA MET A 160 1.19 13.90 4.39
C MET A 160 -0.12 14.37 5.01
N VAL A 161 -1.18 14.50 4.20
CA VAL A 161 -2.53 14.87 4.68
C VAL A 161 -3.03 13.87 5.71
N SER A 162 -2.87 12.56 5.45
CA SER A 162 -3.20 11.53 6.42
C SER A 162 -2.45 11.73 7.74
N MET A 163 -1.13 11.90 7.72
CA MET A 163 -0.35 12.11 8.95
C MET A 163 -0.83 13.33 9.75
N VAL A 164 -1.14 14.44 9.07
CA VAL A 164 -1.68 15.65 9.73
C VAL A 164 -3.04 15.36 10.38
N LEU A 165 -3.94 14.67 9.68
CA LEU A 165 -5.25 14.31 10.23
C LEU A 165 -5.15 13.34 11.41
N GLY A 166 -4.26 12.34 11.31
CA GLY A 166 -4.01 11.39 12.40
C GLY A 166 -3.42 12.09 13.63
N PHE A 167 -2.57 13.08 13.41
CA PHE A 167 -2.03 13.93 14.47
C PHE A 167 -3.13 14.74 15.17
N VAL A 168 -3.99 15.42 14.41
CA VAL A 168 -5.10 16.22 14.95
C VAL A 168 -6.07 15.33 15.75
N TRP A 169 -6.46 14.19 15.19
CA TRP A 169 -7.35 13.23 15.86
C TRP A 169 -6.74 12.71 17.15
N GLY A 170 -5.48 12.28 17.12
CA GLY A 170 -4.79 11.76 18.30
C GLY A 170 -4.75 12.79 19.43
N ARG A 171 -4.40 14.06 19.13
CA ARG A 171 -4.34 15.13 20.14
C ARG A 171 -5.70 15.36 20.81
N LEU A 172 -6.78 15.22 20.06
CA LEU A 172 -8.13 15.50 20.55
C LEU A 172 -8.72 14.37 21.40
N VAL A 173 -8.36 13.11 21.12
CA VAL A 173 -8.88 11.93 21.85
C VAL A 173 -8.02 11.58 23.06
N TYR A 174 -6.70 11.50 22.91
CA TYR A 174 -5.86 10.97 23.96
C TYR A 174 -5.27 12.06 24.88
N HIS A 175 -5.19 13.34 24.49
CA HIS A 175 -4.64 14.43 25.33
C HIS A 175 -3.17 14.26 25.82
N HIS A 176 -2.48 13.14 25.57
CA HIS A 176 -1.04 12.92 25.85
C HIS A 176 -0.15 13.18 24.63
N TRP A 177 1.18 13.24 24.82
CA TRP A 177 2.16 13.44 23.74
C TRP A 177 2.38 12.16 22.92
N ILE A 178 1.57 11.99 21.87
CA ILE A 178 1.60 10.85 20.90
C ILE A 178 2.83 10.92 19.96
N TRP A 179 3.65 11.97 20.07
CA TRP A 179 4.79 12.21 19.18
C TRP A 179 5.92 11.17 19.30
N LEU A 180 6.00 10.44 20.42
CA LEU A 180 7.08 9.49 20.70
C LEU A 180 6.74 8.03 20.36
N ASP A 181 5.56 7.78 19.79
CA ASP A 181 5.23 6.44 19.32
C ASP A 181 6.08 6.04 18.12
N VAL A 182 6.44 4.76 18.11
CA VAL A 182 7.23 4.15 17.04
C VAL A 182 6.54 4.34 15.67
N LYS A 183 5.21 4.20 15.60
CA LYS A 183 4.46 4.21 14.34
C LYS A 183 4.43 5.57 13.62
N PRO A 184 4.07 6.71 14.26
CA PRO A 184 4.19 8.02 13.62
C PRO A 184 5.62 8.37 13.19
N ILE A 185 6.62 8.04 14.01
CA ILE A 185 8.04 8.31 13.70
C ILE A 185 8.47 7.53 12.45
N LEU A 186 8.20 6.24 12.40
CA LEU A 186 8.53 5.40 11.24
C LEU A 186 7.75 5.81 9.98
N THR A 187 6.49 6.24 10.13
CA THR A 187 5.68 6.75 9.01
C THR A 187 6.25 8.05 8.46
N PHE A 188 6.67 8.96 9.34
CA PHE A 188 7.36 10.19 8.94
C PHE A 188 8.70 9.90 8.26
N LEU A 189 9.49 8.97 8.79
CA LEU A 189 10.74 8.54 8.15
C LEU A 189 10.49 7.97 6.75
N ASN A 190 9.46 7.14 6.60
CA ASN A 190 9.07 6.59 5.30
C ASN A 190 8.67 7.71 4.31
N TRP A 191 7.91 8.70 4.78
CA TRP A 191 7.55 9.88 3.99
C TRP A 191 8.80 10.65 3.54
N VAL A 192 9.78 10.86 4.44
CA VAL A 192 11.08 11.48 4.09
C VAL A 192 11.83 10.65 3.05
N CYS A 193 11.88 9.32 3.15
CA CYS A 193 12.51 8.46 2.15
C CYS A 193 11.90 8.62 0.75
N TYR A 194 10.57 8.74 0.66
CA TYR A 194 9.88 9.06 -0.59
C TYR A 194 10.12 10.51 -1.05
N GLY A 195 10.28 11.46 -0.13
CA GLY A 195 10.70 12.83 -0.44
C GLY A 195 12.09 12.87 -1.07
N VAL A 196 13.04 12.11 -0.52
CA VAL A 196 14.39 11.93 -1.09
C VAL A 196 14.30 11.30 -2.47
N TYR A 197 13.45 10.29 -2.68
CA TYR A 197 13.22 9.72 -4.01
C TYR A 197 12.77 10.77 -5.03
N LEU A 198 11.77 11.59 -4.69
CA LEU A 198 11.24 12.63 -5.59
C LEU A 198 12.28 13.72 -5.89
N TRP A 199 13.09 14.08 -4.89
CA TRP A 199 14.20 15.01 -5.07
C TRP A 199 15.28 14.44 -5.99
N LEU A 200 15.70 13.19 -5.74
CA LEU A 200 16.67 12.48 -6.58
C LEU A 200 16.16 12.22 -8.00
N TYR A 201 14.85 12.11 -8.20
CA TYR A 201 14.26 11.95 -9.54
C TYR A 201 14.55 13.15 -10.46
N HIS A 202 14.52 14.36 -9.90
CA HIS A 202 14.85 15.61 -10.60
C HIS A 202 16.35 15.88 -10.66
N SER A 203 17.13 15.30 -9.73
CA SER A 203 18.58 15.40 -9.73
C SER A 203 19.20 14.50 -10.80
N SER A 204 20.06 15.06 -11.66
CA SER A 204 20.67 14.34 -12.79
C SER A 204 21.74 13.30 -12.39
N SER A 205 22.04 13.14 -11.10
CA SER A 205 23.21 12.35 -10.65
C SER A 205 22.94 10.84 -10.50
N TRP A 206 21.68 10.40 -10.44
CA TRP A 206 21.34 8.99 -10.21
C TRP A 206 20.87 8.28 -11.48
N SER A 207 21.37 7.07 -11.69
CA SER A 207 20.82 6.20 -12.74
C SER A 207 19.37 5.86 -12.41
N ARG A 208 18.52 5.78 -13.45
CA ARG A 208 17.10 5.43 -13.30
C ARG A 208 16.89 4.07 -12.64
N SER A 209 17.80 3.12 -12.88
CA SER A 209 17.82 1.83 -12.20
C SER A 209 18.02 1.96 -10.68
N ASN A 210 18.94 2.82 -10.22
CA ASN A 210 19.15 3.04 -8.79
C ASN A 210 17.94 3.75 -8.15
N LEU A 211 17.30 4.68 -8.86
CA LEU A 211 16.06 5.29 -8.40
C LEU A 211 14.92 4.27 -8.22
N MET A 212 14.74 3.35 -9.16
CA MET A 212 13.70 2.30 -9.03
C MET A 212 14.01 1.35 -7.86
N LYS A 213 15.28 0.99 -7.63
CA LYS A 213 15.68 0.22 -6.44
C LYS A 213 15.36 0.96 -5.15
N TRP A 214 15.59 2.28 -5.12
CA TRP A 214 15.26 3.11 -3.96
C TRP A 214 13.75 3.14 -3.70
N ASN A 215 12.93 3.28 -4.75
CA ASN A 215 11.47 3.22 -4.62
C ASN A 215 11.01 1.87 -4.04
N VAL A 216 11.60 0.78 -4.53
CA VAL A 216 11.35 -0.57 -4.01
C VAL A 216 11.73 -0.66 -2.53
N ALA A 217 12.89 -0.14 -2.13
CA ALA A 217 13.32 -0.13 -0.73
C ALA A 217 12.38 0.69 0.16
N CYS A 218 11.89 1.85 -0.32
CA CYS A 218 10.90 2.66 0.40
C CYS A 218 9.60 1.87 0.61
N PHE A 219 9.12 1.14 -0.40
CA PHE A 219 7.91 0.34 -0.25
C PHE A 219 8.10 -0.83 0.72
N VAL A 220 9.24 -1.51 0.68
CA VAL A 220 9.56 -2.55 1.66
C VAL A 220 9.60 -1.96 3.08
N PHE A 221 10.20 -0.79 3.25
CA PHE A 221 10.18 -0.08 4.53
C PHE A 221 8.77 0.31 4.98
N LEU A 222 7.91 0.76 4.05
CA LEU A 222 6.49 1.02 4.31
C LEU A 222 5.78 -0.25 4.81
N LEU A 223 5.99 -1.41 4.17
CA LEU A 223 5.40 -2.68 4.61
C LEU A 223 5.88 -3.09 6.00
N VAL A 224 7.20 -2.99 6.26
CA VAL A 224 7.75 -3.28 7.59
C VAL A 224 7.15 -2.35 8.63
N ASN A 225 7.05 -1.06 8.35
CA ASN A 225 6.39 -0.10 9.25
C ASN A 225 4.91 -0.45 9.49
N PHE A 226 4.19 -0.85 8.44
CA PHE A 226 2.78 -1.21 8.57
C PHE A 226 2.57 -2.42 9.50
N PHE A 227 3.32 -3.51 9.28
CA PHE A 227 3.19 -4.72 10.09
C PHE A 227 3.85 -4.54 11.47
N VAL A 228 5.15 -4.28 11.49
CA VAL A 228 5.95 -4.25 12.73
C VAL A 228 5.66 -2.99 13.55
N GLY A 229 5.57 -1.82 12.91
CA GLY A 229 5.30 -0.57 13.60
C GLY A 229 3.92 -0.56 14.28
N SER A 230 2.98 -1.38 13.80
CA SER A 230 1.67 -1.53 14.44
C SER A 230 1.70 -2.34 15.74
N ASP A 231 2.63 -3.29 15.90
CA ASP A 231 2.76 -4.13 17.09
C ASP A 231 3.52 -3.44 18.24
N PHE A 232 4.33 -2.42 17.93
CA PHE A 232 5.11 -1.63 18.91
C PHE A 232 4.49 -0.26 19.22
N SER A 233 3.25 0.00 18.78
CA SER A 233 2.56 1.26 19.06
C SER A 233 1.66 1.14 20.28
N THR A 234 1.87 2.03 21.26
CA THR A 234 1.07 2.12 22.49
C THR A 234 -0.41 2.48 22.26
N TYR A 235 -0.78 2.90 21.05
CA TYR A 235 -2.14 3.33 20.65
C TYR A 235 -2.80 2.38 19.65
N HIS A 236 -2.12 1.30 19.27
CA HIS A 236 -2.68 0.18 18.50
C HIS A 236 -2.34 -1.13 19.23
N PRO A 237 -2.94 -1.40 20.39
CA PRO A 237 -2.69 -2.61 21.14
C PRO A 237 -3.47 -3.73 20.46
N TRP A 238 -2.86 -4.30 19.45
CA TRP A 238 -3.38 -5.51 18.85
C TRP A 238 -2.87 -6.77 19.54
N THR A 239 -1.83 -6.62 20.35
CA THR A 239 -1.36 -7.62 21.28
C THR A 239 -2.06 -7.44 22.62
N SER A 240 -2.91 -8.41 22.96
CA SER A 240 -3.38 -8.63 24.33
C SER A 240 -2.22 -9.15 25.21
N THR A 241 -1.18 -8.35 25.44
CA THR A 241 -0.22 -8.62 26.52
C THR A 241 -0.54 -7.72 27.70
N GLY A 242 -1.75 -7.93 28.21
CA GLY A 242 -2.25 -7.39 29.46
C GLY A 242 -2.84 -8.49 30.34
N ILE A 243 -2.30 -9.72 30.29
CA ILE A 243 -2.61 -10.76 31.29
C ILE A 243 -1.38 -11.65 31.48
N LEU A 244 -0.44 -11.21 32.33
CA LEU A 244 0.28 -11.95 33.37
C LEU A 244 0.87 -10.81 34.23
N GLY A 245 0.41 -10.56 35.45
CA GLY A 245 0.50 -11.50 36.56
C GLY A 245 1.84 -11.26 37.23
#